data_AF-A0A924PBN3-F1
#
_entry.id   AF-A0A924PBN3-F1
#
_cell.length_a   1.000
_cell.length_b   1.000
_cell.length_c   1.000
_cell.angle_alpha   90.00
_cell.angle_beta   90.00
_cell.angle_gamma   90.00
#
_symmetry.space_group_name_H-M   'P 1'
#
loop_
_entity.id
_entity.type
_entity.pdbx_description
1 polymer ?
#
loop_
_entity_poly.entity_id
_entity_poly.type
_entity_poly.pdbx_seq_one_letter_code
_entity_poly.pdbx_strand_id
1 'polypeptide(L)'
;MMHSGDSSGLDFEINLAPIIDCLTVLITFTLISASFLSVTLLDAGVAAPQAQTENSVPPKVNLVVELQPNGEIEIRSTGQESKTLRLAPRDGVWDQAGFSAQLKAFKGRWPDINQVTVTAEKTVEYLNIVKMMESARQTFPAVLLGEF
;
A
#
# COMPACT_ATOMS: atom_id res chain seq x y z
N MET A 1 -69.96 -12.54 46.20
CA MET A 1 -68.70 -11.75 46.28
C MET A 1 -67.84 -12.15 45.10
N MET A 2 -67.77 -11.30 44.07
CA MET A 2 -66.88 -11.51 42.93
C MET A 2 -66.23 -10.17 42.60
N HIS A 3 -64.91 -10.18 42.74
CA HIS A 3 -63.99 -9.10 42.51
C HIS A 3 -63.63 -9.13 41.02
N SER A 4 -64.21 -8.22 40.24
CA SER A 4 -63.77 -8.01 38.86
C SER A 4 -62.67 -6.95 38.88
N GLY A 5 -61.43 -7.42 38.75
CA GLY A 5 -60.25 -6.58 38.60
C GLY A 5 -60.31 -5.81 37.29
N ASP A 6 -60.13 -4.49 37.39
CA ASP A 6 -59.87 -3.59 36.28
C ASP A 6 -58.43 -3.79 35.80
N SER A 7 -58.26 -4.43 34.64
CA SER A 7 -56.99 -4.46 33.91
C SER A 7 -57.00 -3.33 32.89
N SER A 8 -56.62 -2.14 33.33
CA SER A 8 -56.33 -0.99 32.47
C SER A 8 -55.06 -1.27 31.65
N GLY A 9 -55.26 -1.93 30.50
CA GLY A 9 -54.26 -2.00 29.44
C GLY A 9 -54.01 -0.59 28.91
N LEU A 10 -52.85 -0.02 29.25
CA LEU A 10 -52.38 1.24 28.70
C LEU A 10 -51.86 0.98 27.28
N ASP A 11 -52.77 0.93 26.31
CA ASP A 11 -52.42 1.00 24.89
C ASP A 11 -51.86 2.40 24.58
N PHE A 12 -50.55 2.58 24.78
CA PHE A 12 -49.84 3.78 24.34
C PHE A 12 -49.59 3.68 22.84
N GLU A 13 -50.45 4.32 22.05
CA GLU A 13 -50.20 4.58 20.65
C GLU A 13 -49.00 5.55 20.53
N ILE A 14 -47.81 5.01 20.22
CA ILE A 14 -46.59 5.79 20.07
C ILE A 14 -46.75 6.74 18.88
N ASN A 15 -46.55 8.03 19.12
CA ASN A 15 -46.47 9.00 18.04
C ASN A 15 -45.15 8.78 17.26
N LEU A 16 -45.27 8.26 16.04
CA LEU A 16 -44.13 7.95 15.18
C LEU A 16 -43.53 9.19 14.50
N ALA A 17 -44.23 10.33 14.47
CA ALA A 17 -43.77 11.51 13.75
C ALA A 17 -42.43 12.06 14.30
N PRO A 18 -42.21 12.20 15.62
CA PRO A 18 -40.92 12.61 16.18
C PRO A 18 -39.81 11.57 15.94
N ILE A 19 -40.15 10.28 15.93
CA ILE A 19 -39.19 9.19 15.72
C ILE A 19 -38.69 9.22 14.27
N ILE A 20 -39.61 9.39 13.32
CA ILE A 20 -39.29 9.51 11.90
C ILE A 20 -38.44 10.76 11.65
N ASP A 21 -38.78 11.90 12.26
CA ASP A 21 -38.00 13.14 12.13
C ASP A 21 -36.54 12.93 12.58
N CYS A 22 -36.32 12.36 13.77
CA CYS A 22 -34.98 11.99 14.25
C CYS A 22 -34.24 11.03 13.31
N LEU A 23 -34.92 9.99 12.79
CA LEU A 23 -34.30 9.04 11.88
C LEU A 23 -33.89 9.69 10.56
N THR A 24 -34.71 10.60 10.00
CA THR A 24 -34.36 11.30 8.75
C THR A 24 -33.16 12.22 8.90
N VAL A 25 -33.02 12.89 10.05
CA VAL A 25 -31.83 13.69 10.39
C VAL A 25 -30.57 12.81 10.47
N LEU A 26 -30.66 11.65 11.13
CA LEU A 26 -29.54 10.70 11.23
C LEU A 26 -29.13 10.11 9.87
N ILE A 27 -30.10 9.77 9.01
CA ILE A 27 -29.82 9.27 7.65
C ILE A 27 -29.12 10.35 6.82
N THR A 28 -29.59 11.59 6.87
CA THR A 28 -28.97 12.71 6.14
C THR A 28 -27.55 12.98 6.63
N PHE A 29 -27.36 12.94 7.96
CA PHE A 29 -26.04 13.09 8.57
C PHE A 29 -25.05 11.98 8.14
N THR A 30 -25.48 10.72 8.18
CA THR A 30 -24.64 9.57 7.79
C THR A 30 -24.28 9.59 6.29
N LEU A 31 -25.21 10.00 5.41
CA LEU A 31 -24.94 10.14 3.98
C LEU A 31 -23.92 11.25 3.70
N ILE A 32 -24.02 12.40 4.39
CA ILE A 32 -23.03 13.47 4.30
C ILE A 32 -21.66 12.96 4.78
N SER A 33 -21.58 12.31 5.94
CA SER A 33 -20.32 11.74 6.46
C SER A 33 -19.73 10.66 5.55
N ALA A 34 -20.55 9.83 4.92
CA ALA A 34 -20.10 8.80 3.97
C ALA A 34 -19.50 9.41 2.70
N SER A 35 -20.02 10.55 2.23
CA SER A 35 -19.44 11.27 1.10
C SER A 35 -18.01 11.75 1.38
N PHE A 36 -17.72 12.14 2.64
CA PHE A 36 -16.38 12.51 3.07
C PHE A 36 -15.45 11.30 3.28
N LEU A 37 -15.99 10.12 3.58
CA LEU A 37 -15.22 8.87 3.66
C LEU A 37 -14.71 8.39 2.30
N SER A 38 -15.27 8.89 1.19
CA SER A 38 -14.93 8.44 -0.16
C SER A 38 -13.62 9.04 -0.72
N VAL A 39 -12.89 9.87 0.05
CA VAL A 39 -11.70 10.60 -0.44
C VAL A 39 -10.37 10.08 0.15
N THR A 40 -10.38 9.03 0.98
CA THR A 40 -9.15 8.48 1.60
C THR A 40 -8.49 7.31 0.87
N LEU A 41 -8.77 7.15 -0.43
CA LEU A 41 -7.89 6.43 -1.36
C LEU A 41 -7.18 7.45 -2.26
N LEU A 42 -6.42 8.34 -1.64
CA LEU A 42 -5.27 8.92 -2.32
C LEU A 42 -4.23 7.80 -2.38
N ASP A 43 -4.35 6.95 -3.39
CA ASP A 43 -3.24 6.17 -3.87
C ASP A 43 -2.11 7.19 -4.10
N ALA A 44 -1.08 7.14 -3.26
CA ALA A 44 0.16 7.85 -3.48
C ALA A 44 0.85 7.17 -4.67
N GLY A 45 0.21 7.28 -5.84
CA GLY A 45 0.69 6.85 -7.13
C GLY A 45 1.80 7.81 -7.55
N VAL A 46 2.94 7.75 -6.87
CA VAL A 46 4.20 8.05 -7.52
C VAL A 46 4.41 6.96 -8.57
N ALA A 47 3.85 7.23 -9.76
CA ALA A 47 4.19 6.62 -11.04
C ALA A 47 4.57 5.12 -11.00
N ALA A 48 3.66 4.27 -10.53
CA ALA A 48 3.59 2.91 -11.04
C ALA A 48 2.83 3.00 -12.38
N PRO A 49 3.44 2.64 -13.52
CA PRO A 49 2.65 2.38 -14.73
C PRO A 49 1.56 1.39 -14.33
N GLN A 50 0.33 1.61 -14.77
CA GLN A 50 -0.80 0.71 -14.54
C GLN A 50 -0.44 -0.70 -15.03
N ALA A 51 0.20 -1.50 -14.17
CA ALA A 51 0.19 -2.93 -14.29
C ALA A 51 -1.23 -3.30 -13.90
N GLN A 52 -2.02 -3.66 -14.92
CA GLN A 52 -3.33 -4.25 -14.77
C GLN A 52 -3.33 -5.17 -13.56
N THR A 53 -4.31 -4.97 -12.69
CA THR A 53 -4.63 -5.83 -11.55
C THR A 53 -5.07 -7.20 -12.06
N GLU A 54 -4.14 -7.96 -12.63
CA GLU A 54 -4.30 -9.40 -12.76
C GLU A 54 -4.02 -9.99 -11.37
N ASN A 55 -5.10 -10.37 -10.68
CA ASN A 55 -5.14 -11.31 -9.56
C ASN A 55 -3.81 -11.47 -8.81
N SER A 56 -3.51 -10.53 -7.90
CA SER A 56 -2.28 -10.55 -7.12
C SER A 56 -2.31 -11.69 -6.10
N VAL A 57 -1.92 -12.89 -6.56
CA VAL A 57 -1.24 -13.81 -5.66
C VAL A 57 -0.04 -13.04 -5.12
N PRO A 58 0.04 -12.78 -3.80
CA PRO A 58 1.15 -12.02 -3.24
C PRO A 58 2.46 -12.72 -3.63
N PRO A 59 3.46 -11.98 -4.15
CA PRO A 59 4.70 -12.60 -4.58
C PRO A 59 5.33 -13.33 -3.40
N LYS A 60 5.78 -14.57 -3.63
CA LYS A 60 6.39 -15.41 -2.58
C LYS A 60 7.66 -14.79 -1.99
N VAL A 61 8.26 -13.87 -2.72
CA VAL A 61 9.44 -13.11 -2.34
C VAL A 61 9.22 -11.64 -2.70
N ASN A 62 9.34 -10.77 -1.70
CA ASN A 62 9.36 -9.32 -1.88
C ASN A 62 10.80 -8.86 -1.99
N LEU A 63 11.11 -8.02 -2.97
CA LEU A 63 12.45 -7.45 -3.17
C LEU A 63 12.41 -5.94 -2.92
N VAL A 64 13.22 -5.48 -1.96
CA VAL A 64 13.39 -4.08 -1.61
C VAL A 64 14.83 -3.69 -1.84
N VAL A 65 15.04 -2.56 -2.51
CA VAL A 65 16.35 -1.97 -2.79
C VAL A 65 16.43 -0.64 -2.07
N GLU A 66 17.37 -0.47 -1.15
CA GLU A 66 17.60 0.76 -0.41
C GLU A 66 18.87 1.45 -0.92
N LEU A 67 18.74 2.71 -1.32
CA LEU A 67 19.84 3.56 -1.78
C LEU A 67 20.31 4.46 -0.64
N GLN A 68 21.58 4.33 -0.27
CA GLN A 68 22.21 5.15 0.77
C GLN A 68 23.07 6.26 0.15
N PRO A 69 23.19 7.45 0.78
CA PRO A 69 23.88 8.62 0.23
C PRO A 69 25.40 8.41 0.07
N ASN A 70 25.98 7.43 0.76
CA ASN A 70 27.38 7.01 0.62
C ASN A 70 27.65 6.20 -0.68
N GLY A 71 26.63 5.96 -1.51
CA GLY A 71 26.74 5.15 -2.72
C GLY A 71 26.57 3.66 -2.50
N GLU A 72 26.27 3.22 -1.27
CA GLU A 72 25.93 1.83 -0.98
C GLU A 72 24.50 1.51 -1.44
N ILE A 73 24.33 0.25 -1.86
CA ILE A 73 23.01 -0.30 -2.21
C ILE A 73 22.77 -1.51 -1.32
N GLU A 74 21.62 -1.53 -0.64
CA GLU A 74 21.20 -2.70 0.09
C GLU A 74 19.99 -3.35 -0.59
N ILE A 75 20.12 -4.63 -0.95
CA ILE A 75 19.06 -5.41 -1.58
C ILE A 75 18.57 -6.43 -0.56
N ARG A 76 17.32 -6.28 -0.12
CA ARG A 76 16.65 -7.17 0.83
C ARG A 76 15.60 -7.99 0.11
N SER A 77 15.68 -9.31 0.18
CA SER A 77 14.56 -10.19 -0.09
C SER A 77 13.88 -10.59 1.21
N THR A 78 12.55 -10.61 1.23
CA THR A 78 11.74 -11.11 2.36
C THR A 78 10.66 -12.06 1.84
N GLY A 79 10.13 -12.94 2.70
CA GLY A 79 9.13 -13.95 2.32
C GLY A 79 9.71 -15.35 2.45
N GLN A 80 9.78 -16.09 1.33
CA GLN A 80 10.29 -17.47 1.32
C GLN A 80 11.78 -17.59 1.69
N GLU A 81 12.60 -16.58 1.36
CA GLU A 81 14.00 -16.49 1.77
C GLU A 81 14.33 -15.04 2.16
N SER A 82 14.73 -14.86 3.42
CA SER A 82 15.22 -13.57 3.92
C SER A 82 16.72 -13.47 3.68
N LYS A 83 17.12 -12.58 2.77
CA LYS A 83 18.53 -12.33 2.47
C LYS A 83 18.76 -10.85 2.27
N THR A 84 19.82 -10.34 2.88
CA THR A 84 20.30 -8.98 2.67
C THR A 84 21.64 -9.04 1.97
N LEU A 85 21.77 -8.32 0.86
CA LEU A 85 23.01 -8.15 0.12
C LEU A 85 23.38 -6.67 0.15
N ARG A 86 24.63 -6.35 0.43
CA ARG A 86 25.18 -4.99 0.32
C ARG A 86 26.13 -4.92 -0.86
N LEU A 87 25.97 -3.89 -1.68
CA LEU A 87 26.89 -3.53 -2.73
C LEU A 87 27.61 -2.25 -2.32
N ALA A 88 28.94 -2.32 -2.28
CA ALA A 88 29.76 -1.14 -2.07
C ALA A 88 29.73 -0.25 -3.32
N PRO A 89 29.91 1.07 -3.16
CA PRO A 89 30.05 1.98 -4.29
C PRO A 89 31.27 1.61 -5.14
N ARG A 90 31.18 1.90 -6.44
CA ARG A 90 32.27 1.77 -7.40
C ARG A 90 32.68 3.17 -7.84
N ASP A 91 33.95 3.51 -7.62
CA ASP A 91 34.52 4.83 -7.95
C ASP A 91 33.77 6.02 -7.30
N GLY A 92 33.23 5.81 -6.08
CA GLY A 92 32.48 6.84 -5.35
C GLY A 92 31.05 7.08 -5.86
N VAL A 93 30.57 6.25 -6.78
CA VAL A 93 29.22 6.28 -7.33
C VAL A 93 28.55 4.92 -7.09
N TRP A 94 27.21 4.88 -7.09
CA TRP A 94 26.47 3.62 -7.07
C TRP A 94 26.90 2.70 -8.22
N ASP A 95 27.26 1.45 -7.88
CA ASP A 95 27.66 0.44 -8.86
C ASP A 95 26.44 -0.08 -9.64
N GLN A 96 26.06 0.62 -10.71
CA GLN A 96 24.92 0.24 -11.55
C GLN A 96 25.11 -1.12 -12.23
N ALA A 97 26.34 -1.46 -12.59
CA ALA A 97 26.65 -2.74 -13.23
C ALA A 97 26.49 -3.89 -12.24
N GLY A 98 27.04 -3.74 -11.04
CA GLY A 98 26.86 -4.66 -9.92
C GLY A 98 25.38 -4.79 -9.53
N PHE A 99 24.67 -3.67 -9.42
CA PHE A 99 23.23 -3.65 -9.13
C PHE A 99 22.42 -4.44 -10.15
N SER A 100 22.59 -4.15 -11.44
CA SER A 100 21.89 -4.84 -12.52
C SER A 100 22.19 -6.34 -12.56
N ALA A 101 23.45 -6.71 -12.29
CA ALA A 101 23.84 -8.12 -12.23
C ALA A 101 23.16 -8.85 -11.06
N GLN A 102 23.07 -8.21 -9.89
CA GLN A 102 22.37 -8.78 -8.75
C GLN A 102 20.87 -8.91 -9.02
N LEU A 103 20.22 -7.89 -9.56
CA LEU A 103 18.80 -7.95 -9.92
C LEU A 103 18.50 -9.13 -10.87
N LYS A 104 19.35 -9.35 -11.88
CA LYS A 104 19.23 -10.50 -12.79
C LYS A 104 19.42 -11.83 -12.08
N ALA A 105 20.36 -11.92 -11.14
CA ALA A 105 20.55 -13.12 -10.32
C ALA A 105 19.32 -13.42 -9.44
N PHE A 106 18.71 -12.38 -8.84
CA PHE A 106 17.46 -12.50 -8.09
C PHE A 106 16.30 -12.97 -9.00
N LYS A 107 16.12 -12.36 -10.17
CA LYS A 107 15.07 -12.76 -11.13
C LYS A 107 15.29 -14.19 -11.68
N GLY A 108 16.54 -14.61 -11.87
CA GLY A 108 16.87 -15.97 -12.28
C GLY A 108 16.58 -17.01 -11.19
N ARG A 109 16.81 -16.65 -9.91
CA ARG A 109 16.51 -17.53 -8.77
C ARG A 109 15.03 -17.60 -8.46
N TRP A 110 14.31 -16.50 -8.66
CA TRP A 110 12.87 -16.39 -8.45
C TRP A 110 12.19 -15.73 -9.65
N PRO A 111 11.83 -16.53 -10.67
CA PRO A 111 11.20 -16.01 -11.89
C PRO A 111 9.84 -15.35 -11.61
N ASP A 112 9.17 -15.73 -10.53
CA ASP A 112 7.86 -15.22 -10.13
C ASP A 112 7.90 -13.78 -9.57
N ILE A 113 9.07 -13.22 -9.27
CA ILE A 113 9.19 -11.84 -8.78
C ILE A 113 8.93 -10.89 -9.95
N ASN A 114 7.77 -10.25 -9.96
CA ASN A 114 7.38 -9.31 -11.02
C ASN A 114 7.50 -7.84 -10.59
N GLN A 115 7.76 -7.60 -9.31
CA GLN A 115 7.89 -6.25 -8.77
C GLN A 115 9.13 -6.10 -7.90
N VAL A 116 9.70 -4.90 -7.90
CA VAL A 116 10.76 -4.49 -6.97
C VAL A 116 10.41 -3.11 -6.42
N THR A 117 10.62 -2.91 -5.12
CA THR A 117 10.45 -1.61 -4.47
C THR A 117 11.81 -0.96 -4.28
N VAL A 118 11.98 0.25 -4.78
CA VAL A 118 13.18 1.08 -4.58
C VAL A 118 12.88 2.13 -3.52
N THR A 119 13.66 2.16 -2.46
CA THR A 119 13.66 3.19 -1.42
C THR A 119 14.99 3.91 -1.42
N ALA A 120 15.01 5.13 -0.90
CA ALA A 120 16.25 5.88 -0.71
C ALA A 120 16.18 6.70 0.57
N GLU A 121 17.33 7.09 1.10
CA GLU A 121 17.34 8.12 2.15
C GLU A 121 17.02 9.50 1.56
N LYS A 122 16.44 10.38 2.39
CA LYS A 122 16.02 11.74 1.98
C LYS A 122 17.13 12.62 1.40
N THR A 123 18.38 12.30 1.69
CA THR A 123 19.56 13.03 1.24
C THR A 123 20.04 12.60 -0.15
N VAL A 124 19.50 11.50 -0.70
CA VAL A 124 19.83 11.02 -2.05
C VAL A 124 19.15 11.90 -3.09
N GLU A 125 19.93 12.38 -4.07
CA GLU A 125 19.38 13.18 -5.15
C GLU A 125 18.34 12.41 -5.96
N TYR A 126 17.20 13.05 -6.23
CA TYR A 126 16.10 12.47 -7.00
C TYR A 126 16.54 11.92 -8.36
N LEU A 127 17.45 12.60 -9.05
CA LEU A 127 17.97 12.15 -10.33
C LEU A 127 18.66 10.78 -10.24
N ASN A 128 19.35 10.51 -9.13
CA ASN A 128 20.03 9.24 -8.91
C ASN A 128 19.01 8.13 -8.62
N ILE A 129 17.94 8.43 -7.88
CA ILE A 129 16.82 7.51 -7.65
C ILE A 129 16.19 7.09 -8.97
N VAL A 130 15.87 8.05 -9.85
CA VAL A 130 15.28 7.78 -11.17
C VAL A 130 16.19 6.89 -12.03
N LYS A 131 17.50 7.14 -12.06
CA LYS A 131 18.46 6.31 -12.79
C LYS A 131 18.47 4.86 -12.29
N MET A 132 18.41 4.67 -10.97
CA MET A 132 18.38 3.32 -10.37
C MET A 132 17.05 2.61 -10.66
N MET A 133 15.92 3.32 -10.60
CA MET A 133 14.63 2.78 -11.01
C MET A 133 14.63 2.34 -12.47
N GLU A 134 15.20 3.15 -13.37
CA GLU A 134 15.29 2.81 -14.79
C GLU A 134 16.13 1.55 -15.03
N SER A 135 17.26 1.42 -14.32
CA SER A 135 18.06 0.20 -14.33
C SER A 135 17.26 -1.02 -13.85
N ALA A 136 16.44 -0.87 -12.81
CA ALA A 136 15.59 -1.94 -12.31
C ALA A 136 14.48 -2.34 -13.30
N ARG A 137 13.91 -1.38 -14.05
CA ARG A 137 12.85 -1.61 -15.06
C ARG A 137 13.30 -2.52 -16.20
N GLN A 138 14.61 -2.59 -16.46
CA GLN A 138 15.17 -3.52 -17.45
C GLN A 138 15.08 -5.00 -17.03
N THR A 139 14.87 -5.27 -15.73
CA THR A 139 14.81 -6.63 -15.17
C THR A 139 13.43 -7.00 -14.65
N PHE A 140 12.72 -6.03 -14.05
CA PHE A 140 11.40 -6.25 -13.47
C PHE A 140 10.34 -5.40 -14.19
N PRO A 141 9.18 -5.99 -14.53
CA PRO A 141 8.12 -5.26 -15.23
C PRO A 141 7.51 -4.15 -14.36
N ALA A 142 7.38 -4.37 -13.06
CA ALA A 142 6.94 -3.34 -12.11
C ALA A 142 8.10 -2.86 -11.23
N VAL A 143 8.29 -1.54 -11.17
CA VAL A 143 9.23 -0.89 -10.26
C VAL A 143 8.47 0.17 -9.50
N LEU A 144 8.43 0.01 -8.17
CA LEU A 144 7.73 0.88 -7.24
C LEU A 144 8.73 1.76 -6.49
N LEU A 145 8.30 2.96 -6.12
CA LEU A 145 9.04 3.81 -5.20
C LEU A 145 8.46 3.63 -3.79
N GLY A 146 9.30 3.26 -2.82
CA GLY A 146 8.88 3.15 -1.43
C GLY A 146 9.11 4.45 -0.64
N GLU A 147 8.72 4.43 0.62
CA GLU A 147 8.81 5.58 1.54
C GLU A 147 10.27 6.02 1.80
N PHE A 148 10.45 7.33 2.05
CA PHE A 148 11.73 8.01 2.31
C PHE A 148 11.84 8.53 3.75
#